data_AF-A0A397H497-F1
#
_entry.id   AF-A0A397H497-F1
#
_cell.length_a   1.000
_cell.length_b   1.000
_cell.length_c   1.000
_cell.angle_alpha   90.00
_cell.angle_beta   90.00
_cell.angle_gamma   90.00
#
_symmetry.space_group_name_H-M   'P 1'
#
loop_
_entity.id
_entity.type
_entity.pdbx_description
1 polymer ?
#
loop_
_entity_poly.entity_id
_entity_poly.type
_entity_poly.pdbx_seq_one_letter_code
_entity_poly.pdbx_strand_id
1 'polypeptide(L)'
;MDTITLGCLVEGDDLFDNYFEVEINKTSTVSVLKKVIRNEKENTFATIDANQLKLWKVNVSLSVPNEKLNVLTNRDLAVIEQRLEGKKLLASKKIQEYFSEQLEEEHIHIMIACLPELHTKKRRIERIEESWESYTASDGNSVQLPPKIIHMLKNDEFVPEPRNNFVTAVQNLQASQSIILPNLGQKPKHFAEGYQGNTLFITQQMIDIWNTLSADQERSIKRVLSGPMGVGKSYISYFLASKAYAESWLMLYIADANELNKRMEERAGEVICKYFIAQNKDILTAAELGQLVQYTNRYSVEITATEEILGNLLKKVDRKTLFIVDEHGVLFENEIVPNRLQILNPLMNLPYWGEHYKGVRVIFTGTAHAKYERTHMQNGQREWWIIYVGPLQDDIFDALLQMHPILKIPSIKEKVKKVTNCVPRELIYLAEYVNKSSITSIDVNTFKQVVKGFEDQRVDKILIIAQKYYNDIPKNEKNRYYAALTSMFVPSIPPVQFEWKFLDLGLIYQYKDNVIHYHPLCRSAQKALLKMYMSFDLPENIRNHPGYIIRMSRLQR
;
A
#
# COMPACT_ATOMS: atom_id res chain seq x y z
N MET A 1 50.84 12.93 -27.18
CA MET A 1 49.98 11.75 -27.38
C MET A 1 48.55 12.26 -27.28
N ASP A 2 47.68 11.90 -28.23
CA ASP A 2 46.29 12.36 -28.23
C ASP A 2 45.49 11.50 -27.24
N THR A 3 45.10 12.07 -26.10
CA THR A 3 44.37 11.39 -25.01
C THR A 3 42.88 11.74 -25.07
N ILE A 4 42.05 10.89 -24.47
CA ILE A 4 40.60 11.05 -24.36
C ILE A 4 40.17 10.67 -22.94
N THR A 5 39.28 11.46 -22.36
CA THR A 5 38.66 11.19 -21.05
C THR A 5 37.29 10.57 -21.27
N LEU A 6 37.03 9.45 -20.62
CA LEU A 6 35.81 8.66 -20.80
C LEU A 6 35.07 8.53 -19.47
N GLY A 7 33.87 9.08 -19.42
CA GLY A 7 32.91 8.87 -18.31
C GLY A 7 32.41 7.44 -18.28
N CYS A 8 32.62 6.76 -17.16
CA CYS A 8 32.39 5.33 -16.97
C CYS A 8 31.39 5.07 -15.84
N LEU A 9 30.54 4.05 -16.03
CA LEU A 9 29.63 3.55 -15.01
C LEU A 9 29.57 2.02 -15.04
N VAL A 10 29.52 1.40 -13.86
CA VAL A 10 29.31 -0.05 -13.73
C VAL A 10 27.82 -0.35 -13.73
N GLU A 11 27.42 -1.39 -14.46
CA GLU A 11 26.03 -1.83 -14.51
C GLU A 11 25.50 -2.19 -13.11
N GLY A 12 24.41 -1.54 -12.69
CA GLY A 12 23.77 -1.74 -11.39
C GLY A 12 24.24 -0.77 -10.27
N ASP A 13 25.29 0.00 -10.51
CA ASP A 13 25.78 1.00 -9.54
C ASP A 13 24.91 2.26 -9.53
N ASP A 14 24.99 3.02 -8.43
CA ASP A 14 24.35 4.33 -8.35
C ASP A 14 24.99 5.34 -9.30
N LEU A 15 24.15 6.01 -10.10
CA LEU A 15 24.55 6.96 -11.14
C LEU A 15 25.35 8.16 -10.61
N PHE A 16 24.96 8.71 -9.46
CA PHE A 16 25.51 9.97 -8.96
C PHE A 16 26.70 9.75 -8.04
N ASP A 17 26.71 8.65 -7.29
CA ASP A 17 27.77 8.36 -6.33
C ASP A 17 28.95 7.55 -6.92
N ASN A 18 28.73 6.80 -8.01
CA ASN A 18 29.72 5.85 -8.52
C ASN A 18 30.27 6.16 -9.91
N TYR A 19 29.82 7.25 -10.56
CA TYR A 19 30.41 7.76 -11.79
C TYR A 19 31.91 8.02 -11.60
N PHE A 20 32.72 7.66 -12.60
CA PHE A 20 34.15 7.90 -12.58
C PHE A 20 34.70 8.09 -13.99
N GLU A 21 35.84 8.76 -14.10
CA GLU A 21 36.46 9.07 -15.38
C GLU A 21 37.76 8.31 -15.56
N VAL A 22 38.03 7.94 -16.81
CA VAL A 22 39.28 7.27 -17.20
C VAL A 22 39.92 8.01 -18.36
N GLU A 23 41.19 8.40 -18.21
CA GLU A 23 42.00 8.97 -19.28
C GLU A 23 42.77 7.87 -20.03
N ILE A 24 42.72 7.88 -21.36
CA ILE A 24 43.46 6.92 -22.19
C ILE A 24 43.93 7.53 -23.52
N ASN A 25 45.06 7.06 -24.04
CA ASN A 25 45.52 7.41 -25.40
C ASN A 25 44.58 6.81 -26.48
N LYS A 26 44.15 7.63 -27.44
CA LYS A 26 43.21 7.26 -28.52
C LYS A 26 43.70 6.12 -29.41
N THR A 27 45.01 5.96 -29.56
CA THR A 27 45.63 4.87 -30.34
C THR A 27 45.71 3.54 -29.57
N SER A 28 45.47 3.56 -28.26
CA SER A 28 45.42 2.37 -27.43
C SER A 28 44.25 1.47 -27.82
N THR A 29 44.36 0.18 -27.51
CA THR A 29 43.29 -0.79 -27.74
C THR A 29 42.29 -0.80 -26.58
N VAL A 30 41.08 -1.27 -26.85
CA VAL A 30 40.06 -1.53 -25.81
C VAL A 30 40.59 -2.52 -24.75
N SER A 31 41.50 -3.44 -25.09
CA SER A 31 42.15 -4.31 -24.11
C SER A 31 43.01 -3.55 -23.09
N VAL A 32 43.63 -2.44 -23.48
CA VAL A 32 44.38 -1.55 -22.57
C VAL A 32 43.39 -0.79 -21.68
N LEU A 33 42.32 -0.26 -22.26
CA LEU A 33 41.25 0.42 -21.51
C LEU A 33 40.65 -0.44 -20.40
N LYS A 34 40.40 -1.72 -20.67
CA LYS A 34 39.95 -2.68 -19.67
C LYS A 34 40.90 -2.79 -18.46
N LYS A 35 42.21 -2.72 -18.69
CA LYS A 35 43.21 -2.76 -17.60
C LYS A 35 43.19 -1.47 -16.79
N VAL A 36 43.06 -0.32 -17.46
CA VAL A 36 42.99 0.99 -16.79
C VAL A 36 41.74 1.06 -15.91
N ILE A 37 40.56 0.71 -16.44
CA ILE A 37 39.29 0.66 -15.68
C ILE A 37 39.41 -0.26 -14.45
N ARG A 38 40.03 -1.43 -14.62
CA ARG A 38 40.23 -2.37 -13.50
C ARG A 38 41.07 -1.75 -12.39
N ASN A 39 42.15 -1.08 -12.74
CA ASN A 39 43.05 -0.46 -11.76
C ASN A 39 42.38 0.74 -11.06
N GLU A 40 41.58 1.53 -11.78
CA GLU A 40 40.87 2.69 -11.22
C GLU A 40 39.84 2.27 -10.15
N LYS A 41 39.20 1.12 -10.35
CA LYS A 41 38.23 0.53 -9.41
C LYS A 41 38.73 -0.82 -8.91
N GLU A 42 39.98 -0.85 -8.42
CA GLU A 42 40.65 -2.09 -8.01
C GLU A 42 39.85 -2.87 -6.95
N ASN A 43 39.21 -2.19 -5.99
CA ASN A 43 38.37 -2.84 -4.98
C ASN A 43 37.12 -3.48 -5.59
N THR A 44 36.47 -2.82 -6.54
CA THR A 44 35.27 -3.32 -7.23
C THR A 44 35.59 -4.51 -8.13
N PHE A 45 36.76 -4.49 -8.77
CA PHE A 45 37.19 -5.50 -9.74
C PHE A 45 38.30 -6.42 -9.22
N ALA A 46 38.51 -6.49 -7.90
CA ALA A 46 39.62 -7.23 -7.28
C ALA A 46 39.70 -8.69 -7.73
N THR A 47 38.53 -9.31 -7.97
CA THR A 47 38.37 -10.72 -8.34
C THR A 47 38.11 -10.95 -9.83
N ILE A 48 38.13 -9.90 -10.64
CA ILE A 48 37.76 -9.93 -12.07
C ILE A 48 38.99 -9.58 -12.89
N ASP A 49 39.36 -10.45 -13.82
CA ASP A 49 40.43 -10.16 -14.76
C ASP A 49 39.99 -9.09 -15.77
N ALA A 50 40.90 -8.20 -16.15
CA ALA A 50 40.57 -7.10 -17.07
C ALA A 50 39.92 -7.59 -18.38
N ASN A 51 40.34 -8.75 -18.90
CA ASN A 51 39.76 -9.31 -20.13
C ASN A 51 38.27 -9.72 -19.99
N GLN A 52 37.79 -10.01 -18.77
CA GLN A 52 36.42 -10.43 -18.47
C GLN A 52 35.42 -9.27 -18.44
N LEU A 53 35.89 -8.03 -18.33
CA LEU A 53 35.03 -6.84 -18.43
C LEU A 53 34.39 -6.75 -19.82
N LYS A 54 33.08 -6.56 -19.91
CA LYS A 54 32.39 -6.19 -21.16
C LYS A 54 32.17 -4.69 -21.14
N LEU A 55 32.73 -4.00 -22.14
CA LEU A 55 32.58 -2.56 -22.28
C LEU A 55 31.60 -2.27 -23.41
N TRP A 56 30.67 -1.36 -23.17
CA TRP A 56 29.67 -0.91 -24.13
C TRP A 56 29.82 0.60 -24.31
N LYS A 57 29.95 1.04 -25.57
CA LYS A 57 29.82 2.46 -25.89
C LYS A 57 28.35 2.84 -25.77
N VAL A 58 28.07 3.83 -24.94
CA VAL A 58 26.75 4.46 -24.80
C VAL A 58 26.90 5.97 -24.96
N ASN A 59 25.78 6.67 -25.12
CA ASN A 59 25.74 8.12 -25.00
C ASN A 59 24.53 8.48 -24.12
N VAL A 60 24.78 8.83 -22.84
CA VAL A 60 23.74 9.18 -21.88
C VAL A 60 24.10 10.47 -21.16
N SER A 61 23.32 11.51 -21.38
CA SER A 61 23.46 12.80 -20.69
C SER A 61 23.04 12.69 -19.23
N LEU A 62 23.86 13.22 -18.32
CA LEU A 62 23.54 13.34 -16.90
C LEU A 62 22.91 14.70 -16.55
N SER A 63 23.10 15.72 -17.40
CA SER A 63 22.65 17.09 -17.15
C SER A 63 21.25 17.41 -17.66
N VAL A 64 20.76 16.64 -18.64
CA VAL A 64 19.41 16.80 -19.20
C VAL A 64 18.59 15.52 -18.98
N PRO A 65 17.40 15.59 -18.37
CA PRO A 65 16.50 14.45 -18.25
C PRO A 65 16.20 13.83 -19.62
N ASN A 66 16.45 12.54 -19.76
CA ASN A 66 16.23 11.81 -21.00
C ASN A 66 15.78 10.37 -20.73
N GLU A 67 15.17 9.73 -21.72
CA GLU A 67 14.63 8.37 -21.58
C GLU A 67 15.70 7.33 -21.20
N LYS A 68 16.94 7.51 -21.70
CA LYS A 68 18.09 6.64 -21.40
C LYS A 68 18.56 6.81 -19.95
N LEU A 69 18.49 8.02 -19.40
CA LEU A 69 18.75 8.30 -17.99
C LEU A 69 17.70 7.62 -17.10
N ASN A 70 16.41 7.72 -17.45
CA ASN A 70 15.33 7.05 -16.71
C ASN A 70 15.51 5.52 -16.66
N VAL A 71 16.02 4.92 -17.75
CA VAL A 71 16.37 3.48 -17.78
C VAL A 71 17.43 3.14 -16.74
N LEU A 72 18.50 3.94 -16.66
CA LEU A 72 19.59 3.74 -15.70
C LEU A 72 19.14 4.01 -14.26
N THR A 73 18.29 5.03 -14.04
CA THR A 73 17.73 5.34 -12.71
C THR A 73 16.81 4.23 -12.20
N ASN A 74 16.14 3.50 -13.09
CA ASN A 74 15.28 2.37 -12.75
C ASN A 74 16.05 1.04 -12.53
N ARG A 75 17.36 0.99 -12.83
CA ARG A 75 18.27 -0.16 -12.60
C ARG A 75 17.84 -1.48 -13.28
N ASP A 76 17.22 -1.41 -14.45
CA ASP A 76 16.87 -2.60 -15.25
C ASP A 76 18.14 -3.31 -15.79
N LEU A 77 18.44 -4.52 -15.29
CA LEU A 77 19.69 -5.27 -15.56
C LEU A 77 19.84 -5.89 -16.96
N ALA A 78 18.91 -5.66 -17.90
CA ALA A 78 18.89 -6.33 -19.21
C ALA A 78 18.63 -5.39 -20.37
N VAL A 79 19.34 -4.26 -20.42
CA VAL A 79 18.89 -3.13 -21.25
C VAL A 79 19.96 -2.42 -22.09
N ILE A 80 21.26 -2.68 -21.86
CA ILE A 80 22.34 -1.91 -22.48
C ILE A 80 22.27 -1.87 -24.02
N GLU A 81 22.06 -3.01 -24.68
CA GLU A 81 22.01 -3.07 -26.14
C GLU A 81 20.70 -2.52 -26.71
N GLN A 82 19.56 -2.74 -26.02
CA GLN A 82 18.22 -2.47 -26.58
C GLN A 82 17.68 -1.07 -26.26
N ARG A 83 17.84 -0.54 -25.03
CA ARG A 83 17.27 0.79 -24.68
C ARG A 83 18.32 1.88 -24.48
N LEU A 84 19.60 1.53 -24.34
CA LEU A 84 20.69 2.51 -24.32
C LEU A 84 21.42 2.62 -25.67
N GLU A 85 21.00 1.83 -26.66
CA GLU A 85 21.65 1.72 -27.98
C GLU A 85 23.14 1.39 -27.86
N GLY A 86 23.48 0.61 -26.83
CA GLY A 86 24.86 0.31 -26.47
C GLY A 86 25.55 -0.52 -27.53
N LYS A 87 26.70 -0.03 -28.02
CA LYS A 87 27.54 -0.77 -28.97
C LYS A 87 28.70 -1.44 -28.25
N LYS A 88 28.75 -2.77 -28.30
CA LYS A 88 29.81 -3.56 -27.66
C LYS A 88 31.20 -3.21 -28.22
N LEU A 89 32.15 -2.93 -27.34
CA LEU A 89 33.53 -2.62 -27.70
C LEU A 89 34.36 -3.91 -27.82
N LEU A 90 34.97 -4.11 -29.00
CA LEU A 90 35.85 -5.25 -29.26
C LEU A 90 37.27 -4.99 -28.74
N ALA A 91 37.83 -5.93 -27.99
CA ALA A 91 39.12 -5.79 -27.31
C ALA A 91 40.32 -5.48 -28.25
N SER A 92 40.27 -5.95 -29.50
CA SER A 92 41.32 -5.79 -30.51
C SER A 92 41.30 -4.44 -31.23
N LYS A 93 40.24 -3.66 -31.06
CA LYS A 93 40.01 -2.40 -31.78
C LYS A 93 40.60 -1.22 -31.00
N LYS A 94 41.03 -0.18 -31.72
CA LYS A 94 41.56 1.05 -31.11
C LYS A 94 40.43 1.93 -30.57
N ILE A 95 40.70 2.72 -29.53
CA ILE A 95 39.70 3.62 -28.92
C ILE A 95 39.17 4.63 -29.95
N GLN A 96 40.05 5.20 -30.78
CA GLN A 96 39.67 6.13 -31.85
C GLN A 96 38.69 5.56 -32.89
N GLU A 97 38.57 4.23 -33.03
CA GLU A 97 37.60 3.62 -33.95
C GLU A 97 36.16 3.72 -33.43
N TYR A 98 35.98 3.95 -32.12
CA TYR A 98 34.67 4.14 -31.50
C TYR A 98 34.40 5.58 -31.09
N PHE A 99 35.44 6.34 -30.78
CA PHE A 99 35.37 7.72 -30.31
C PHE A 99 36.21 8.62 -31.22
N SER A 100 35.79 8.71 -32.49
CA SER A 100 36.42 9.55 -33.52
C SER A 100 35.98 11.01 -33.46
N GLU A 101 34.85 11.29 -32.82
CA GLU A 101 34.24 12.60 -32.67
C GLU A 101 34.55 13.18 -31.28
N GLN A 102 34.37 14.50 -31.14
CA GLN A 102 34.49 15.16 -29.84
C GLN A 102 33.41 14.65 -28.89
N LEU A 103 33.80 14.30 -27.67
CA LEU A 103 32.88 13.81 -26.64
C LEU A 103 32.10 14.96 -26.03
N GLU A 104 30.84 14.68 -25.68
CA GLU A 104 29.98 15.60 -24.94
C GLU A 104 30.35 15.54 -23.45
N GLU A 105 30.47 16.70 -22.80
CA GLU A 105 30.76 16.79 -21.37
C GLU A 105 29.56 16.31 -20.54
N GLU A 106 29.80 15.79 -19.32
CA GLU A 106 28.75 15.31 -18.39
C GLU A 106 27.92 14.12 -18.89
N HIS A 107 28.54 13.26 -19.72
CA HIS A 107 27.90 12.08 -20.29
C HIS A 107 28.54 10.77 -19.82
N ILE A 108 27.73 9.72 -19.72
CA ILE A 108 28.24 8.35 -19.63
C ILE A 108 28.59 7.91 -21.05
N HIS A 109 29.88 7.59 -21.23
CA HIS A 109 30.46 7.16 -22.49
C HIS A 109 30.60 5.64 -22.55
N ILE A 110 30.88 5.01 -21.39
CA ILE A 110 31.12 3.58 -21.28
C ILE A 110 30.29 3.00 -20.14
N MET A 111 29.52 1.96 -20.45
CA MET A 111 28.97 1.05 -19.46
C MET A 111 29.82 -0.22 -19.33
N ILE A 112 30.12 -0.58 -18.09
CA ILE A 112 30.93 -1.74 -17.73
C ILE A 112 29.99 -2.82 -17.19
N ALA A 113 29.85 -3.89 -17.97
CA ALA A 113 29.14 -5.09 -17.55
C ALA A 113 30.15 -6.17 -17.17
N CYS A 114 30.00 -6.76 -15.98
CA CYS A 114 30.80 -7.89 -15.54
C CYS A 114 30.09 -9.21 -15.89
N LEU A 115 30.82 -10.19 -16.43
CA LEU A 115 30.28 -11.54 -16.55
C LEU A 115 29.90 -12.06 -15.14
N PRO A 116 28.70 -12.65 -14.94
CA PRO A 116 28.25 -13.10 -13.63
C PRO A 116 29.09 -14.23 -12.99
N GLU A 117 30.13 -14.73 -13.66
CA GLU A 117 30.70 -16.06 -13.38
C GLU A 117 31.55 -16.15 -12.10
N LEU A 118 31.92 -15.03 -11.46
CA LEU A 118 32.76 -15.05 -10.25
C LEU A 118 32.12 -14.46 -8.98
N HIS A 119 31.20 -13.50 -9.07
CA HIS A 119 30.30 -13.20 -7.93
C HIS A 119 29.33 -14.36 -7.66
N THR A 120 29.03 -15.15 -8.69
CA THR A 120 28.36 -16.43 -8.50
C THR A 120 29.26 -17.50 -7.92
N LYS A 121 30.60 -17.46 -7.91
CA LYS A 121 31.38 -18.56 -7.30
C LYS A 121 31.39 -18.56 -5.78
N LYS A 122 31.52 -17.37 -5.14
CA LYS A 122 31.39 -17.27 -3.67
C LYS A 122 29.96 -17.57 -3.20
N ARG A 123 28.93 -17.21 -4.00
CA ARG A 123 27.54 -17.66 -3.77
C ARG A 123 27.23 -19.08 -4.28
N ARG A 124 27.96 -19.65 -5.24
CA ARG A 124 27.75 -21.03 -5.79
C ARG A 124 28.27 -22.07 -4.82
N ILE A 125 29.37 -21.78 -4.12
CA ILE A 125 29.88 -22.70 -3.10
C ILE A 125 28.93 -22.76 -1.90
N GLU A 126 28.13 -21.72 -1.64
CA GLU A 126 27.05 -21.76 -0.64
C GLU A 126 25.66 -22.19 -1.20
N ARG A 127 25.36 -22.01 -2.50
CA ARG A 127 24.03 -22.33 -3.10
C ARG A 127 23.93 -23.68 -3.83
N ILE A 128 25.04 -24.39 -4.07
CA ILE A 128 25.04 -25.70 -4.76
C ILE A 128 24.94 -26.88 -3.77
N GLU A 129 24.95 -26.64 -2.46
CA GLU A 129 24.65 -27.67 -1.44
C GLU A 129 23.19 -27.66 -0.96
N GLU A 130 22.28 -26.89 -1.56
CA GLU A 130 20.84 -27.05 -1.33
C GLU A 130 20.29 -28.11 -2.30
N SER A 131 20.19 -29.35 -1.84
CA SER A 131 19.47 -30.40 -2.57
C SER A 131 18.01 -29.96 -2.72
N TRP A 132 17.57 -29.74 -3.96
CA TRP A 132 16.15 -29.49 -4.24
C TRP A 132 15.34 -30.69 -3.77
N GLU A 133 14.16 -30.43 -3.19
CA GLU A 133 13.27 -31.48 -2.70
C GLU A 133 12.06 -31.61 -3.63
N SER A 134 11.58 -32.85 -3.79
CA SER A 134 10.31 -33.11 -4.46
C SER A 134 9.15 -32.76 -3.54
N TYR A 135 8.16 -32.04 -4.06
CA TYR A 135 6.92 -31.72 -3.38
C TYR A 135 5.70 -32.12 -4.22
N THR A 136 4.73 -32.79 -3.62
CA THR A 136 3.45 -33.13 -4.27
C THR A 136 2.47 -31.99 -4.05
N ALA A 137 2.05 -31.35 -5.15
CA ALA A 137 1.14 -30.20 -5.15
C ALA A 137 -0.34 -30.63 -5.08
N SER A 138 -1.26 -29.66 -5.08
CA SER A 138 -2.70 -29.93 -4.89
C SER A 138 -3.35 -30.70 -6.04
N ASP A 139 -2.75 -30.65 -7.23
CA ASP A 139 -3.16 -31.43 -8.41
C ASP A 139 -2.60 -32.86 -8.42
N GLY A 140 -1.89 -33.27 -7.37
CA GLY A 140 -1.28 -34.60 -7.24
C GLY A 140 0.04 -34.77 -8.00
N ASN A 141 0.48 -33.75 -8.74
CA ASN A 141 1.73 -33.77 -9.48
C ASN A 141 2.92 -33.36 -8.60
N SER A 142 4.09 -33.92 -8.87
CA SER A 142 5.33 -33.57 -8.16
C SER A 142 6.12 -32.47 -8.86
N VAL A 143 6.70 -31.55 -8.10
CA VAL A 143 7.59 -30.48 -8.56
C VAL A 143 8.85 -30.42 -7.71
N GLN A 144 9.99 -30.10 -8.33
CA GLN A 144 11.25 -29.87 -7.63
C GLN A 144 11.30 -28.41 -7.17
N LEU A 145 11.54 -28.19 -5.87
CA LEU A 145 11.58 -26.86 -5.27
C LEU A 145 12.82 -26.69 -4.38
N PRO A 146 13.36 -25.47 -4.25
CA PRO A 146 14.45 -25.19 -3.34
C PRO A 146 13.97 -25.31 -1.88
N PRO A 147 14.86 -25.67 -0.94
CA PRO A 147 14.53 -25.88 0.48
C PRO A 147 13.76 -24.71 1.11
N LYS A 148 14.02 -23.48 0.67
CA LYS A 148 13.33 -22.30 1.19
C LYS A 148 11.84 -22.25 0.86
N ILE A 149 11.44 -22.63 -0.36
CA ILE A 149 10.01 -22.72 -0.74
C ILE A 149 9.36 -23.90 0.00
N ILE A 150 10.06 -25.03 0.09
CA ILE A 150 9.59 -26.21 0.84
C ILE A 150 9.35 -25.87 2.31
N HIS A 151 10.26 -25.12 2.92
CA HIS A 151 10.10 -24.64 4.29
C HIS A 151 8.84 -23.76 4.43
N MET A 152 8.58 -22.86 3.46
CA MET A 152 7.34 -22.05 3.47
C MET A 152 6.08 -22.91 3.29
N LEU A 153 6.11 -23.95 2.45
CA LEU A 153 4.99 -24.87 2.24
C LEU A 153 4.68 -25.74 3.48
N LYS A 154 5.74 -26.16 4.20
CA LYS A 154 5.66 -26.96 5.43
C LYS A 154 5.36 -26.11 6.68
N ASN A 155 5.48 -24.78 6.61
CA ASN A 155 5.17 -23.89 7.73
C ASN A 155 3.66 -23.70 7.87
N ASP A 156 3.17 -23.78 9.12
CA ASP A 156 1.75 -23.62 9.46
C ASP A 156 1.41 -22.29 10.15
N GLU A 157 2.39 -21.39 10.32
CA GLU A 157 2.24 -20.10 11.03
C GLU A 157 1.10 -19.22 10.47
N PHE A 158 0.99 -19.11 9.15
CA PHE A 158 0.00 -18.26 8.47
C PHE A 158 -1.05 -19.06 7.71
N VAL A 159 -1.22 -20.33 8.03
CA VAL A 159 -2.16 -21.21 7.32
C VAL A 159 -3.58 -20.89 7.77
N PRO A 160 -4.50 -20.57 6.84
CA PRO A 160 -5.90 -20.42 7.17
C PRO A 160 -6.50 -21.71 7.69
N GLU A 161 -7.60 -21.59 8.43
CA GLU A 161 -8.48 -22.74 8.68
C GLU A 161 -8.98 -23.36 7.35
N PRO A 162 -9.45 -24.63 7.37
CA PRO A 162 -9.91 -25.31 6.16
C PRO A 162 -10.98 -24.52 5.40
N ARG A 163 -10.90 -24.48 4.05
CA ARG A 163 -11.86 -23.75 3.19
C ARG A 163 -13.32 -24.09 3.48
N ASN A 164 -13.63 -25.34 3.86
CA ASN A 164 -15.00 -25.75 4.22
C ASN A 164 -15.56 -24.98 5.43
N ASN A 165 -14.72 -24.57 6.39
CA ASN A 165 -15.13 -23.73 7.51
C ASN A 165 -15.59 -22.36 6.99
N PHE A 166 -14.85 -21.80 6.03
CA PHE A 166 -15.20 -20.54 5.39
C PHE A 166 -16.46 -20.64 4.54
N VAL A 167 -16.58 -21.68 3.69
CA VAL A 167 -17.79 -21.95 2.91
C VAL A 167 -19.02 -21.96 3.81
N THR A 168 -18.96 -22.69 4.93
CA THR A 168 -20.04 -22.75 5.92
C THR A 168 -20.31 -21.39 6.55
N ALA A 169 -19.27 -20.64 6.91
CA ALA A 169 -19.40 -19.34 7.58
C ALA A 169 -19.95 -18.22 6.67
N VAL A 170 -19.74 -18.31 5.34
CA VAL A 170 -20.10 -17.22 4.40
C VAL A 170 -21.23 -17.56 3.43
N GLN A 171 -21.92 -18.68 3.64
CA GLN A 171 -23.04 -19.13 2.82
C GLN A 171 -24.32 -18.32 3.12
N ASN A 172 -25.04 -17.92 2.06
CA ASN A 172 -26.37 -17.29 2.13
C ASN A 172 -26.48 -16.07 3.06
N LEU A 173 -25.39 -15.31 3.21
CA LEU A 173 -25.35 -14.15 4.11
C LEU A 173 -26.33 -13.06 3.70
N GLN A 174 -26.99 -12.49 4.70
CA GLN A 174 -27.81 -11.28 4.58
C GLN A 174 -27.20 -10.13 5.40
N ALA A 175 -27.54 -8.90 5.05
CA ALA A 175 -27.16 -7.74 5.85
C ALA A 175 -27.72 -7.89 7.28
N SER A 176 -26.98 -7.37 8.26
CA SER A 176 -27.31 -7.41 9.70
C SER A 176 -27.21 -8.79 10.37
N GLN A 177 -26.84 -9.84 9.61
CA GLN A 177 -26.46 -11.13 10.19
C GLN A 177 -25.10 -11.04 10.88
N SER A 178 -24.98 -11.67 12.06
CA SER A 178 -23.69 -11.86 12.73
C SER A 178 -23.08 -13.21 12.38
N ILE A 179 -21.78 -13.25 12.12
CA ILE A 179 -21.02 -14.48 11.87
C ILE A 179 -19.72 -14.49 12.69
N ILE A 180 -19.18 -15.68 12.88
CA ILE A 180 -17.81 -15.86 13.37
C ILE A 180 -16.99 -16.30 12.16
N LEU A 181 -16.06 -15.44 11.72
CA LEU A 181 -15.18 -15.80 10.63
C LEU A 181 -14.05 -16.71 11.13
N PRO A 182 -13.74 -17.81 10.42
CA PRO A 182 -12.55 -18.60 10.70
C PRO A 182 -11.27 -17.77 10.50
N ASN A 183 -10.15 -18.26 11.03
CA ASN A 183 -8.87 -17.59 10.92
C ASN A 183 -8.28 -17.73 9.51
N LEU A 184 -7.97 -16.61 8.83
CA LEU A 184 -7.29 -16.56 7.52
C LEU A 184 -5.76 -16.65 7.61
N GLY A 185 -5.22 -17.09 8.74
CA GLY A 185 -3.78 -17.12 9.03
C GLY A 185 -3.22 -15.77 9.48
N GLN A 186 -3.88 -14.67 9.12
CA GLN A 186 -3.59 -13.32 9.60
C GLN A 186 -4.87 -12.67 10.13
N LYS A 187 -4.73 -11.66 11.00
CA LYS A 187 -5.87 -10.91 11.55
C LYS A 187 -5.65 -9.41 11.38
N PRO A 188 -6.71 -8.63 11.07
CA PRO A 188 -6.62 -7.18 11.09
C PRO A 188 -6.11 -6.63 12.43
N LYS A 189 -5.50 -5.43 12.40
CA LYS A 189 -5.19 -4.70 13.64
C LYS A 189 -6.45 -4.50 14.46
N HIS A 190 -6.33 -4.71 15.77
CA HIS A 190 -7.44 -4.60 16.71
C HIS A 190 -8.63 -5.52 16.42
N PHE A 191 -8.45 -6.57 15.62
CA PHE A 191 -9.50 -7.56 15.40
C PHE A 191 -9.81 -8.28 16.71
N ALA A 192 -11.10 -8.41 17.00
CA ALA A 192 -11.61 -8.98 18.24
C ALA A 192 -11.25 -8.23 19.53
N GLU A 193 -10.73 -7.00 19.43
CA GLU A 193 -10.66 -6.09 20.56
C GLU A 193 -12.05 -5.51 20.87
N GLY A 194 -12.47 -5.63 22.12
CA GLY A 194 -13.79 -5.18 22.59
C GLY A 194 -14.72 -6.33 22.95
N TYR A 195 -15.95 -5.97 23.28
CA TYR A 195 -16.93 -6.92 23.83
C TYR A 195 -17.56 -7.83 22.76
N GLN A 196 -17.46 -7.48 21.48
CA GLN A 196 -17.98 -8.28 20.37
C GLN A 196 -17.09 -9.48 20.00
N GLY A 197 -15.82 -9.50 20.46
CA GLY A 197 -14.86 -10.57 20.16
C GLY A 197 -14.74 -10.84 18.65
N ASN A 198 -14.69 -12.11 18.26
CA ASN A 198 -14.57 -12.53 16.85
C ASN A 198 -15.86 -12.39 16.03
N THR A 199 -16.90 -11.77 16.59
CA THR A 199 -18.19 -11.62 15.91
C THR A 199 -18.10 -10.49 14.88
N LEU A 200 -18.33 -10.82 13.61
CA LEU A 200 -18.45 -9.88 12.50
C LEU A 200 -19.92 -9.69 12.15
N PHE A 201 -20.38 -8.44 12.04
CA PHE A 201 -21.69 -8.13 11.46
C PHE A 201 -21.57 -7.83 9.98
N ILE A 202 -22.37 -8.52 9.18
CA ILE A 202 -22.40 -8.34 7.73
C ILE A 202 -23.10 -7.03 7.38
N THR A 203 -22.41 -6.16 6.65
CA THR A 203 -22.98 -4.90 6.20
C THR A 203 -23.50 -5.00 4.77
N GLN A 204 -24.49 -4.17 4.42
CA GLN A 204 -24.93 -4.08 3.03
C GLN A 204 -23.75 -3.68 2.12
N GLN A 205 -22.88 -2.77 2.57
CA GLN A 205 -21.69 -2.38 1.82
C GLN A 205 -20.73 -3.56 1.57
N MET A 206 -20.55 -4.48 2.53
CA MET A 206 -19.77 -5.70 2.32
C MET A 206 -20.38 -6.57 1.21
N ILE A 207 -21.70 -6.75 1.23
CA ILE A 207 -22.44 -7.52 0.21
C ILE A 207 -22.33 -6.84 -1.16
N ASP A 208 -22.53 -5.53 -1.25
CA ASP A 208 -22.50 -4.78 -2.50
C ASP A 208 -21.10 -4.81 -3.15
N ILE A 209 -20.05 -4.66 -2.33
CA ILE A 209 -18.67 -4.78 -2.79
C ILE A 209 -18.42 -6.21 -3.27
N TRP A 210 -18.81 -7.22 -2.49
CA TRP A 210 -18.62 -8.62 -2.88
C TRP A 210 -19.33 -8.93 -4.20
N ASN A 211 -20.59 -8.54 -4.37
CA ASN A 211 -21.35 -8.74 -5.60
C ASN A 211 -20.67 -8.08 -6.80
N THR A 212 -20.07 -6.90 -6.61
CA THR A 212 -19.28 -6.24 -7.65
C THR A 212 -18.03 -7.04 -8.01
N LEU A 213 -17.32 -7.58 -7.01
CA LEU A 213 -16.09 -8.34 -7.21
C LEU A 213 -16.35 -9.72 -7.82
N SER A 214 -17.39 -10.43 -7.36
CA SER A 214 -17.72 -11.78 -7.80
C SER A 214 -18.38 -11.81 -9.17
N ALA A 215 -18.98 -10.71 -9.63
CA ALA A 215 -19.52 -10.60 -10.98
C ALA A 215 -18.45 -10.87 -12.05
N ASP A 216 -18.87 -11.58 -13.10
CA ASP A 216 -18.07 -11.73 -14.32
C ASP A 216 -18.00 -10.37 -15.02
N GLN A 217 -16.79 -9.94 -15.34
CA GLN A 217 -16.52 -8.65 -15.93
C GLN A 217 -15.50 -8.82 -17.04
N GLU A 218 -15.63 -7.98 -18.07
CA GLU A 218 -14.67 -7.92 -19.18
C GLU A 218 -13.36 -7.21 -18.78
N ARG A 219 -13.28 -6.66 -17.57
CA ARG A 219 -12.14 -5.91 -17.06
C ARG A 219 -11.81 -6.26 -15.62
N SER A 220 -10.56 -5.98 -15.23
CA SER A 220 -10.15 -6.07 -13.83
C SER A 220 -10.86 -5.03 -12.96
N ILE A 221 -11.01 -5.33 -11.66
CA ILE A 221 -11.65 -4.43 -10.69
C ILE A 221 -10.60 -4.00 -9.68
N LYS A 222 -10.39 -2.69 -9.59
CA LYS A 222 -9.45 -2.03 -8.68
C LYS A 222 -10.21 -1.09 -7.76
N ARG A 223 -10.02 -1.20 -6.45
CA ARG A 223 -10.69 -0.35 -5.45
C ARG A 223 -9.75 0.09 -4.34
N VAL A 224 -10.04 1.25 -3.77
CA VAL A 224 -9.43 1.75 -2.54
C VAL A 224 -10.56 2.01 -1.54
N LEU A 225 -10.54 1.33 -0.40
CA LEU A 225 -11.46 1.62 0.69
C LEU A 225 -10.96 2.86 1.42
N SER A 226 -11.68 3.97 1.33
CA SER A 226 -11.32 5.27 1.91
C SER A 226 -12.22 5.60 3.09
N GLY A 227 -11.65 6.06 4.20
CA GLY A 227 -12.45 6.54 5.33
C GLY A 227 -11.59 6.83 6.56
N PRO A 228 -12.14 7.51 7.57
CA PRO A 228 -11.40 7.78 8.79
C PRO A 228 -11.03 6.46 9.50
N MET A 229 -10.01 6.49 10.35
CA MET A 229 -9.61 5.31 11.12
C MET A 229 -10.82 4.72 11.89
N GLY A 230 -10.91 3.40 12.04
CA GLY A 230 -11.90 2.78 12.93
C GLY A 230 -13.37 2.77 12.45
N VAL A 231 -13.63 3.05 11.18
CA VAL A 231 -14.96 2.88 10.54
C VAL A 231 -15.24 1.46 10.05
N GLY A 232 -14.25 0.56 10.05
CA GLY A 232 -14.44 -0.86 9.71
C GLY A 232 -13.90 -1.31 8.35
N LYS A 233 -13.02 -0.56 7.69
CA LYS A 233 -12.43 -0.95 6.38
C LYS A 233 -11.70 -2.29 6.46
N SER A 234 -10.90 -2.50 7.50
CA SER A 234 -10.19 -3.77 7.71
C SER A 234 -11.13 -4.96 7.92
N TYR A 235 -12.30 -4.72 8.53
CA TYR A 235 -13.34 -5.74 8.67
C TYR A 235 -13.98 -6.07 7.31
N ILE A 236 -14.16 -5.06 6.44
CA ILE A 236 -14.59 -5.27 5.05
C ILE A 236 -13.52 -6.08 4.28
N SER A 237 -12.25 -5.69 4.34
CA SER A 237 -11.14 -6.43 3.72
C SER A 237 -11.09 -7.89 4.15
N TYR A 238 -11.19 -8.15 5.45
CA TYR A 238 -11.17 -9.49 6.02
C TYR A 238 -12.37 -10.33 5.56
N PHE A 239 -13.55 -9.72 5.46
CA PHE A 239 -14.74 -10.35 4.90
C PHE A 239 -14.55 -10.73 3.42
N LEU A 240 -14.03 -9.81 2.60
CA LEU A 240 -13.81 -10.04 1.16
C LEU A 240 -12.76 -11.11 0.90
N ALA A 241 -11.67 -11.10 1.67
CA ALA A 241 -10.66 -12.17 1.64
C ALA A 241 -11.28 -13.53 2.03
N SER A 242 -12.12 -13.56 3.08
CA SER A 242 -12.78 -14.79 3.55
C SER A 242 -13.72 -15.37 2.49
N LYS A 243 -14.46 -14.50 1.80
CA LYS A 243 -15.33 -14.87 0.68
C LYS A 243 -14.54 -15.46 -0.51
N ALA A 244 -13.47 -14.81 -0.93
CA ALA A 244 -12.63 -15.30 -2.03
C ALA A 244 -11.92 -16.61 -1.68
N TYR A 245 -11.47 -16.76 -0.43
CA TYR A 245 -10.89 -18.00 0.07
C TYR A 245 -11.92 -19.15 0.05
N ALA A 246 -13.17 -18.89 0.45
CA ALA A 246 -14.24 -19.88 0.38
C ALA A 246 -14.55 -20.33 -1.07
N GLU A 247 -14.41 -19.45 -2.05
CA GLU A 247 -14.65 -19.75 -3.47
C GLU A 247 -13.40 -20.27 -4.21
N SER A 248 -12.32 -20.60 -3.48
CA SER A 248 -11.07 -21.11 -4.07
C SER A 248 -10.43 -20.16 -5.10
N TRP A 249 -10.60 -18.85 -4.92
CA TRP A 249 -9.86 -17.87 -5.72
C TRP A 249 -8.41 -17.86 -5.29
N LEU A 250 -7.50 -17.67 -6.25
CA LEU A 250 -6.10 -17.42 -5.91
C LEU A 250 -5.98 -16.03 -5.29
N MET A 251 -5.50 -15.96 -4.05
CA MET A 251 -5.53 -14.71 -3.31
C MET A 251 -4.24 -14.37 -2.57
N LEU A 252 -4.00 -13.08 -2.36
CA LEU A 252 -2.98 -12.60 -1.43
C LEU A 252 -3.63 -11.54 -0.55
N TYR A 253 -3.82 -11.86 0.71
CA TYR A 253 -4.29 -10.92 1.73
C TYR A 253 -3.15 -10.61 2.70
N ILE A 254 -2.89 -9.32 2.88
CA ILE A 254 -1.89 -8.79 3.82
C ILE A 254 -2.63 -7.92 4.82
N ALA A 255 -2.69 -8.35 6.08
CA ALA A 255 -3.48 -7.67 7.12
C ALA A 255 -2.80 -6.41 7.69
N ASP A 256 -1.47 -6.32 7.58
CA ASP A 256 -0.72 -5.12 7.96
C ASP A 256 0.38 -4.86 6.92
N ALA A 257 0.18 -3.84 6.07
CA ALA A 257 1.18 -3.47 5.07
C ALA A 257 2.53 -3.06 5.67
N ASN A 258 2.60 -2.68 6.96
CA ASN A 258 3.87 -2.36 7.61
C ASN A 258 4.83 -3.55 7.63
N GLU A 259 4.31 -4.78 7.53
CA GLU A 259 5.14 -5.99 7.38
C GLU A 259 5.94 -6.03 6.07
N LEU A 260 5.58 -5.22 5.08
CA LEU A 260 6.36 -5.08 3.85
C LEU A 260 7.45 -4.01 3.96
N ASN A 261 7.41 -3.15 4.98
CA ASN A 261 8.41 -2.10 5.21
C ASN A 261 9.69 -2.69 5.82
N LYS A 262 10.46 -3.41 4.99
CA LYS A 262 11.74 -4.04 5.38
C LYS A 262 12.91 -3.25 4.81
N ARG A 263 14.12 -3.51 5.34
CA ARG A 263 15.36 -2.87 4.83
C ARG A 263 15.79 -3.38 3.45
N MET A 264 15.53 -4.66 3.17
CA MET A 264 15.98 -5.37 1.97
C MET A 264 14.78 -5.95 1.22
N GLU A 265 14.87 -6.01 -0.11
CA GLU A 265 13.82 -6.58 -0.96
C GLU A 265 13.57 -8.06 -0.65
N GLU A 266 14.62 -8.85 -0.42
CA GLU A 266 14.48 -10.27 -0.11
C GLU A 266 13.61 -10.50 1.12
N ARG A 267 13.66 -9.59 2.10
CA ARG A 267 12.86 -9.69 3.34
C ARG A 267 11.40 -9.32 3.12
N ALA A 268 11.11 -8.34 2.28
CA ALA A 268 9.73 -8.00 1.91
C ALA A 268 9.13 -9.08 0.99
N GLY A 269 9.93 -9.61 0.06
CA GLY A 269 9.54 -10.72 -0.79
C GLY A 269 9.30 -12.00 0.02
N GLU A 270 10.09 -12.26 1.07
CA GLU A 270 9.88 -13.38 1.99
C GLU A 270 8.49 -13.33 2.64
N VAL A 271 8.04 -12.14 3.06
CA VAL A 271 6.71 -11.92 3.65
C VAL A 271 5.61 -12.22 2.63
N ILE A 272 5.71 -11.68 1.42
CA ILE A 272 4.74 -11.92 0.33
C ILE A 272 4.65 -13.41 0.02
N CYS A 273 5.79 -14.08 -0.14
CA CYS A 273 5.84 -15.51 -0.44
C CYS A 273 5.20 -16.34 0.67
N LYS A 274 5.52 -16.05 1.94
CA LYS A 274 4.94 -16.75 3.09
C LYS A 274 3.42 -16.66 3.12
N TYR A 275 2.86 -15.46 2.94
CA TYR A 275 1.41 -15.28 2.95
C TYR A 275 0.73 -15.90 1.74
N PHE A 276 1.27 -15.67 0.54
CA PHE A 276 0.71 -16.25 -0.68
C PHE A 276 0.72 -17.78 -0.64
N ILE A 277 1.83 -18.39 -0.25
CA ILE A 277 1.93 -19.85 -0.16
C ILE A 277 0.97 -20.36 0.90
N ALA A 278 0.95 -19.79 2.10
CA ALA A 278 0.08 -20.27 3.18
C ALA A 278 -1.41 -20.19 2.83
N GLN A 279 -1.83 -19.14 2.11
CA GLN A 279 -3.23 -18.91 1.71
C GLN A 279 -3.69 -19.73 0.50
N ASN A 280 -2.77 -20.33 -0.25
CA ASN A 280 -3.11 -21.04 -1.49
C ASN A 280 -2.48 -22.44 -1.61
N LYS A 281 -1.72 -22.93 -0.62
CA LYS A 281 -1.02 -24.22 -0.71
C LYS A 281 -1.93 -25.41 -1.02
N ASP A 282 -3.21 -25.31 -0.67
CA ASP A 282 -4.22 -26.33 -0.91
C ASP A 282 -4.83 -26.29 -2.33
N ILE A 283 -4.55 -25.25 -3.11
CA ILE A 283 -5.05 -25.08 -4.49
C ILE A 283 -3.95 -24.83 -5.54
N LEU A 284 -2.69 -24.61 -5.11
CA LEU A 284 -1.57 -24.39 -6.01
C LEU A 284 -1.14 -25.70 -6.70
N THR A 285 -1.13 -25.66 -8.03
CA THR A 285 -0.69 -26.77 -8.88
C THR A 285 0.84 -26.88 -8.93
N ALA A 286 1.35 -28.05 -9.31
CA ALA A 286 2.79 -28.26 -9.50
C ALA A 286 3.39 -27.29 -10.53
N ALA A 287 2.64 -26.96 -11.59
CA ALA A 287 3.06 -26.00 -12.61
C ALA A 287 3.21 -24.58 -12.05
N GLU A 288 2.27 -24.11 -11.22
CA GLU A 288 2.32 -22.79 -10.60
C GLU A 288 3.43 -22.68 -9.57
N LEU A 289 3.65 -23.74 -8.77
CA LEU A 289 4.80 -23.79 -7.86
C LEU A 289 6.14 -23.78 -8.61
N GLY A 290 6.20 -24.44 -9.77
CA GLY A 290 7.38 -24.41 -10.65
C GLY A 290 7.67 -23.01 -11.21
N GLN A 291 6.64 -22.21 -11.49
CA GLN A 291 6.79 -20.82 -11.96
C GLN A 291 7.49 -19.94 -10.91
N LEU A 292 7.18 -20.12 -9.61
CA LEU A 292 7.80 -19.35 -8.52
C LEU A 292 9.33 -19.44 -8.49
N VAL A 293 9.89 -20.52 -9.06
CA VAL A 293 11.33 -20.83 -8.98
C VAL A 293 12.06 -20.74 -10.32
N GLN A 294 11.36 -20.34 -11.39
CA GLN A 294 11.86 -20.41 -12.77
C GLN A 294 13.14 -19.58 -13.00
N TYR A 295 13.33 -18.48 -12.27
CA TYR A 295 14.47 -17.56 -12.42
C TYR A 295 15.40 -17.49 -11.21
N THR A 296 15.34 -18.50 -10.33
CA THR A 296 16.18 -18.60 -9.11
C THR A 296 17.68 -18.75 -9.37
N ASN A 297 18.05 -19.03 -10.62
CA ASN A 297 19.44 -19.02 -11.08
C ASN A 297 20.02 -17.60 -11.23
N ARG A 298 19.17 -16.57 -11.32
CA ARG A 298 19.58 -15.18 -11.53
C ARG A 298 19.39 -14.33 -10.28
N TYR A 299 18.27 -14.50 -9.59
CA TYR A 299 17.89 -13.71 -8.41
C TYR A 299 17.72 -14.58 -7.18
N SER A 300 17.43 -13.95 -6.03
CA SER A 300 17.01 -14.71 -4.86
C SER A 300 15.64 -15.35 -5.09
N VAL A 301 15.33 -16.40 -4.34
CA VAL A 301 14.06 -17.13 -4.45
C VAL A 301 12.88 -16.22 -4.11
N GLU A 302 13.04 -15.35 -3.13
CA GLU A 302 12.00 -14.45 -2.64
C GLU A 302 11.66 -13.37 -3.67
N ILE A 303 12.68 -12.77 -4.30
CA ILE A 303 12.47 -11.75 -5.34
C ILE A 303 11.78 -12.40 -6.54
N THR A 304 12.33 -13.52 -7.03
CA THR A 304 11.78 -14.23 -8.20
C THR A 304 10.32 -14.65 -7.95
N ALA A 305 10.04 -15.26 -6.81
CA ALA A 305 8.69 -15.71 -6.48
C ALA A 305 7.74 -14.52 -6.30
N THR A 306 8.20 -13.40 -5.71
CA THR A 306 7.36 -12.20 -5.56
C THR A 306 7.00 -11.57 -6.90
N GLU A 307 7.97 -11.46 -7.81
CA GLU A 307 7.73 -10.97 -9.17
C GLU A 307 6.74 -11.86 -9.91
N GLU A 308 6.85 -13.19 -9.76
CA GLU A 308 5.90 -14.13 -10.36
C GLU A 308 4.50 -14.02 -9.74
N ILE A 309 4.41 -13.90 -8.42
CA ILE A 309 3.14 -13.77 -7.69
C ILE A 309 2.40 -12.50 -8.13
N LEU A 310 3.06 -11.34 -8.06
CA LEU A 310 2.43 -10.04 -8.35
C LEU A 310 2.31 -9.77 -9.86
N GLY A 311 3.25 -10.29 -10.66
CA GLY A 311 3.34 -10.05 -12.09
C GLY A 311 2.45 -10.97 -12.92
N ASN A 312 2.29 -12.24 -12.51
CA ASN A 312 1.68 -13.27 -13.33
C ASN A 312 0.55 -14.02 -12.60
N LEU A 313 0.82 -14.64 -11.45
CA LEU A 313 -0.16 -15.52 -10.79
C LEU A 313 -1.42 -14.77 -10.35
N LEU A 314 -1.26 -13.58 -9.78
CA LEU A 314 -2.39 -12.72 -9.41
C LEU A 314 -2.98 -11.96 -10.61
N LYS A 315 -2.43 -12.12 -11.82
CA LYS A 315 -2.92 -11.53 -13.08
C LYS A 315 -3.53 -12.55 -14.06
N LYS A 316 -3.99 -13.69 -13.55
CA LYS A 316 -4.62 -14.73 -14.38
C LYS A 316 -5.94 -14.27 -14.99
N VAL A 317 -6.16 -14.67 -16.24
CA VAL A 317 -7.36 -14.32 -17.04
C VAL A 317 -8.37 -15.46 -17.01
N ASP A 318 -7.89 -16.69 -16.85
CA ASP A 318 -8.64 -17.94 -16.85
C ASP A 318 -9.36 -18.22 -15.52
N ARG A 319 -9.00 -17.53 -14.44
CA ARG A 319 -9.67 -17.62 -13.15
C ARG A 319 -9.65 -16.30 -12.39
N LYS A 320 -10.54 -16.17 -11.40
CA LYS A 320 -10.59 -14.99 -10.52
C LYS A 320 -9.45 -15.00 -9.52
N THR A 321 -8.86 -13.83 -9.30
CA THR A 321 -7.79 -13.59 -8.33
C THR A 321 -8.14 -12.41 -7.44
N LEU A 322 -7.67 -12.41 -6.20
CA LEU A 322 -7.90 -11.31 -5.27
C LEU A 322 -6.61 -10.91 -4.55
N PHE A 323 -6.18 -9.66 -4.75
CA PHE A 323 -5.09 -9.06 -3.99
C PHE A 323 -5.63 -7.98 -3.06
N ILE A 324 -5.42 -8.14 -1.75
CA ILE A 324 -5.80 -7.17 -0.73
C ILE A 324 -4.60 -6.79 0.11
N VAL A 325 -4.35 -5.48 0.23
CA VAL A 325 -3.37 -4.93 1.17
C VAL A 325 -4.12 -4.02 2.13
N ASP A 326 -4.27 -4.48 3.37
CA ASP A 326 -4.84 -3.70 4.47
C ASP A 326 -3.74 -2.84 5.12
N GLU A 327 -4.10 -1.66 5.62
CA GLU A 327 -3.15 -0.67 6.17
C GLU A 327 -2.06 -0.20 5.16
N HIS A 328 -2.29 -0.38 3.85
CA HIS A 328 -1.49 0.07 2.69
C HIS A 328 -0.97 1.51 2.80
N GLY A 329 -1.78 2.43 3.33
CA GLY A 329 -1.41 3.83 3.56
C GLY A 329 -0.11 4.01 4.36
N VAL A 330 0.21 3.08 5.26
CA VAL A 330 1.43 3.10 6.07
C VAL A 330 2.72 3.06 5.23
N LEU A 331 2.64 2.51 4.01
CA LEU A 331 3.75 2.46 3.05
C LEU A 331 4.08 3.83 2.44
N PHE A 332 3.27 4.85 2.73
CA PHE A 332 3.41 6.19 2.15
C PHE A 332 3.57 7.27 3.22
N GLU A 333 3.48 6.97 4.52
CA GLU A 333 3.44 7.97 5.60
C GLU A 333 4.73 8.82 5.69
N ASN A 334 5.89 8.16 5.77
CA ASN A 334 7.20 8.81 5.92
C ASN A 334 7.97 8.78 4.60
N GLU A 335 8.63 7.66 4.33
CA GLU A 335 9.25 7.32 3.06
C GLU A 335 8.25 6.50 2.23
N ILE A 336 8.26 6.70 0.91
CA ILE A 336 7.45 5.90 -0.01
C ILE A 336 8.14 4.55 -0.19
N VAL A 337 7.70 3.53 0.55
CA VAL A 337 8.35 2.21 0.60
C VAL A 337 8.50 1.58 -0.79
N PRO A 338 7.51 1.64 -1.71
CA PRO A 338 7.67 1.13 -3.07
C PRO A 338 8.80 1.79 -3.88
N ASN A 339 9.17 3.05 -3.60
CA ASN A 339 10.32 3.67 -4.28
C ASN A 339 11.66 3.07 -3.83
N ARG A 340 11.73 2.62 -2.58
CA ARG A 340 12.93 2.01 -2.00
C ARG A 340 13.03 0.51 -2.30
N LEU A 341 11.89 -0.17 -2.37
CA LEU A 341 11.78 -1.61 -2.66
C LEU A 341 10.98 -1.80 -3.95
N GLN A 342 11.68 -1.95 -5.08
CA GLN A 342 11.11 -2.02 -6.42
C GLN A 342 10.17 -3.22 -6.59
N ILE A 343 10.42 -4.33 -5.88
CA ILE A 343 9.50 -5.48 -5.86
C ILE A 343 8.07 -5.11 -5.38
N LEU A 344 7.91 -3.98 -4.70
CA LEU A 344 6.62 -3.46 -4.22
C LEU A 344 6.02 -2.38 -5.15
N ASN A 345 6.62 -2.07 -6.29
CA ASN A 345 6.07 -1.18 -7.31
C ASN A 345 4.60 -1.49 -7.69
N PRO A 346 4.13 -2.76 -7.73
CA PRO A 346 2.72 -3.08 -7.98
C PRO A 346 1.73 -2.45 -6.99
N LEU A 347 2.19 -2.09 -5.79
CA LEU A 347 1.37 -1.46 -4.74
C LEU A 347 1.30 0.06 -4.91
N MET A 348 2.16 0.66 -5.74
CA MET A 348 2.16 2.10 -5.97
C MET A 348 1.04 2.53 -6.91
N ASN A 349 0.78 1.76 -7.97
CA ASN A 349 -0.02 2.21 -9.09
C ASN A 349 -1.09 1.17 -9.50
N LEU A 350 -2.36 1.44 -9.20
CA LEU A 350 -3.47 0.56 -9.58
C LEU A 350 -3.52 0.20 -11.09
N PRO A 351 -3.17 1.09 -12.04
CA PRO A 351 -2.97 0.78 -13.46
C PRO A 351 -2.04 -0.41 -13.75
N TYR A 352 -1.08 -0.71 -12.87
CA TYR A 352 -0.20 -1.88 -13.01
C TYR A 352 -1.00 -3.18 -13.21
N TRP A 353 -2.18 -3.26 -12.60
CA TRP A 353 -3.05 -4.43 -12.63
C TRP A 353 -3.86 -4.58 -13.92
N GLY A 354 -3.60 -3.72 -14.92
CA GLY A 354 -4.13 -3.76 -16.29
C GLY A 354 -5.65 -3.64 -16.36
N GLU A 355 -6.24 -3.31 -17.51
CA GLU A 355 -7.70 -3.33 -17.69
C GLU A 355 -8.18 -4.66 -18.25
N HIS A 356 -7.38 -5.33 -19.09
CA HIS A 356 -7.74 -6.53 -19.83
C HIS A 356 -7.75 -7.83 -19.01
N TYR A 357 -7.23 -7.81 -17.78
CA TYR A 357 -7.18 -8.99 -16.92
C TYR A 357 -8.53 -9.24 -16.22
N LYS A 358 -9.47 -9.87 -16.94
CA LYS A 358 -10.87 -10.11 -16.52
C LYS A 358 -11.05 -10.70 -15.12
N GLY A 359 -10.13 -11.58 -14.70
CA GLY A 359 -10.17 -12.26 -13.40
C GLY A 359 -9.64 -11.44 -12.22
N VAL A 360 -8.95 -10.32 -12.48
CA VAL A 360 -8.14 -9.64 -11.45
C VAL A 360 -8.99 -8.72 -10.58
N ARG A 361 -8.86 -8.88 -9.27
CA ARG A 361 -9.48 -8.03 -8.24
C ARG A 361 -8.41 -7.50 -7.30
N VAL A 362 -8.37 -6.19 -7.10
CA VAL A 362 -7.36 -5.52 -6.25
C VAL A 362 -8.04 -4.54 -5.31
N ILE A 363 -7.73 -4.63 -4.02
CA ILE A 363 -8.26 -3.74 -2.99
C ILE A 363 -7.13 -3.25 -2.10
N PHE A 364 -7.00 -1.93 -1.98
CA PHE A 364 -6.12 -1.33 -0.98
C PHE A 364 -6.95 -0.64 0.11
N THR A 365 -6.51 -0.74 1.36
CA THR A 365 -6.99 0.10 2.47
C THR A 365 -5.78 0.73 3.12
N GLY A 366 -5.82 1.98 3.54
CA GLY A 366 -4.86 2.58 4.47
C GLY A 366 -5.25 2.69 5.94
N THR A 367 -4.29 3.14 6.73
CA THR A 367 -4.51 4.01 7.89
C THR A 367 -5.01 5.36 7.37
N ALA A 368 -5.74 6.13 8.19
CA ALA A 368 -6.39 7.43 7.85
C ALA A 368 -5.88 8.06 6.53
N HIS A 369 -6.71 8.06 5.49
CA HIS A 369 -6.32 7.60 4.13
C HIS A 369 -5.97 8.63 3.09
N ALA A 370 -5.92 9.90 3.43
CA ALA A 370 -5.93 10.86 2.35
C ALA A 370 -4.57 10.95 1.65
N LYS A 371 -3.44 10.58 2.27
CA LYS A 371 -2.13 10.74 1.61
C LYS A 371 -2.05 9.98 0.28
N TYR A 372 -2.16 8.64 0.29
CA TYR A 372 -2.06 7.83 -0.94
C TYR A 372 -3.07 8.26 -2.00
N GLU A 373 -4.34 8.39 -1.60
CA GLU A 373 -5.43 8.78 -2.49
C GLU A 373 -5.22 10.18 -3.08
N ARG A 374 -4.60 11.09 -2.32
CA ARG A 374 -4.47 12.49 -2.74
C ARG A 374 -3.19 12.76 -3.52
N THR A 375 -2.10 12.05 -3.23
CA THR A 375 -0.79 12.30 -3.84
C THR A 375 -0.44 11.34 -4.96
N HIS A 376 -0.97 10.11 -4.94
CA HIS A 376 -0.57 9.05 -5.89
C HIS A 376 -1.67 8.61 -6.85
N MET A 377 -2.93 9.00 -6.63
CA MET A 377 -4.02 8.76 -7.58
C MET A 377 -4.36 10.01 -8.39
N GLN A 378 -4.52 9.86 -9.70
CA GLN A 378 -4.99 10.93 -10.58
C GLN A 378 -6.48 11.24 -10.33
N ASN A 379 -6.94 12.45 -10.67
CA ASN A 379 -8.33 12.88 -10.44
C ASN A 379 -9.38 11.90 -10.99
N GLY A 380 -9.26 11.50 -12.26
CA GLY A 380 -10.21 10.55 -12.87
C GLY A 380 -10.15 9.17 -12.23
N GLN A 381 -8.99 8.74 -11.73
CA GLN A 381 -8.85 7.46 -11.02
C GLN A 381 -9.60 7.46 -9.68
N ARG A 382 -9.53 8.58 -8.95
CA ARG A 382 -10.23 8.73 -7.67
C ARG A 382 -11.74 8.58 -7.79
N GLU A 383 -12.32 9.09 -8.87
CA GLU A 383 -13.78 9.04 -9.07
C GLU A 383 -14.33 7.64 -9.23
N TRP A 384 -13.53 6.72 -9.78
CA TRP A 384 -13.93 5.37 -10.15
C TRP A 384 -13.43 4.28 -9.19
N TRP A 385 -12.30 4.49 -8.51
CA TRP A 385 -11.68 3.45 -7.68
C TRP A 385 -11.94 3.63 -6.18
N ILE A 386 -12.31 4.82 -5.71
CA ILE A 386 -12.54 5.03 -4.27
C ILE A 386 -13.93 4.54 -3.86
N ILE A 387 -13.96 3.76 -2.78
CA ILE A 387 -15.17 3.40 -2.04
C ILE A 387 -15.09 4.06 -0.67
N TYR A 388 -16.02 4.97 -0.40
CA TYR A 388 -16.08 5.66 0.89
C TYR A 388 -16.74 4.77 1.95
N VAL A 389 -16.03 4.55 3.05
CA VAL A 389 -16.48 3.81 4.23
C VAL A 389 -16.72 4.80 5.36
N GLY A 390 -17.94 4.81 5.86
CA GLY A 390 -18.40 5.73 6.90
C GLY A 390 -18.98 5.00 8.11
N PRO A 391 -19.80 5.70 8.93
CA PRO A 391 -20.62 5.09 9.96
C PRO A 391 -21.35 3.81 9.53
N LEU A 392 -21.54 2.88 10.47
CA LEU A 392 -22.37 1.70 10.24
C LEU A 392 -23.84 2.07 10.05
N GLN A 393 -24.56 1.22 9.30
CA GLN A 393 -26.01 1.33 9.19
C GLN A 393 -26.68 1.12 10.55
N ASP A 394 -27.85 1.72 10.69
CA ASP A 394 -28.57 1.85 11.96
C ASP A 394 -28.87 0.50 12.62
N ASP A 395 -29.42 -0.43 11.85
CA ASP A 395 -29.77 -1.79 12.24
C ASP A 395 -28.55 -2.65 12.59
N ILE A 396 -27.45 -2.50 11.85
CA ILE A 396 -26.18 -3.19 12.14
C ILE A 396 -25.58 -2.69 13.45
N PHE A 397 -25.56 -1.37 13.63
CA PHE A 397 -25.05 -0.77 14.87
C PHE A 397 -25.92 -1.15 16.06
N ASP A 398 -27.23 -1.25 15.86
CA ASP A 398 -28.16 -1.74 16.86
C ASP A 398 -27.84 -3.18 17.30
N ALA A 399 -27.54 -4.06 16.34
CA ALA A 399 -27.14 -5.43 16.62
C ALA A 399 -25.83 -5.51 17.41
N LEU A 400 -24.85 -4.65 17.11
CA LEU A 400 -23.63 -4.48 17.91
C LEU A 400 -23.93 -4.03 19.35
N LEU A 401 -24.88 -3.12 19.55
CA LEU A 401 -25.25 -2.67 20.89
C LEU A 401 -25.92 -3.78 21.72
N GLN A 402 -26.67 -4.69 21.07
CA GLN A 402 -27.32 -5.82 21.77
C GLN A 402 -26.34 -6.74 22.49
N MET A 403 -25.11 -6.84 22.02
CA MET A 403 -24.07 -7.67 22.63
C MET A 403 -23.51 -7.07 23.94
N HIS A 404 -23.72 -5.78 24.19
CA HIS A 404 -23.20 -5.13 25.40
C HIS A 404 -24.24 -5.17 26.54
N PRO A 405 -23.87 -5.52 27.78
CA PRO A 405 -24.81 -5.64 28.91
C PRO A 405 -25.58 -4.34 29.22
N ILE A 406 -24.89 -3.19 29.18
CA ILE A 406 -25.48 -1.87 29.46
C ILE A 406 -25.99 -1.16 28.18
N LEU A 407 -25.21 -1.12 27.09
CA LEU A 407 -25.54 -0.29 25.93
C LEU A 407 -26.76 -0.80 25.12
N LYS A 408 -27.20 -2.05 25.33
CA LYS A 408 -28.41 -2.62 24.72
C LYS A 408 -29.72 -1.98 25.17
N ILE A 409 -29.71 -1.25 26.30
CA ILE A 409 -30.93 -0.72 26.92
C ILE A 409 -31.54 0.37 26.02
N PRO A 410 -32.83 0.30 25.63
CA PRO A 410 -33.41 1.19 24.61
C PRO A 410 -33.25 2.68 24.88
N SER A 411 -33.45 3.13 26.13
CA SER A 411 -33.32 4.53 26.54
C SER A 411 -31.87 5.06 26.49
N ILE A 412 -30.89 4.16 26.52
CA ILE A 412 -29.45 4.42 26.43
C ILE A 412 -29.00 4.40 24.98
N LYS A 413 -29.45 3.39 24.23
CA LYS A 413 -29.11 3.09 22.84
C LYS A 413 -29.16 4.32 21.92
N GLU A 414 -30.26 5.05 21.93
CA GLU A 414 -30.45 6.26 21.10
C GLU A 414 -29.42 7.36 21.42
N LYS A 415 -29.08 7.51 22.70
CA LYS A 415 -28.08 8.49 23.13
C LYS A 415 -26.67 8.06 22.71
N VAL A 416 -26.36 6.75 22.75
CA VAL A 416 -25.09 6.18 22.28
C VAL A 416 -24.94 6.44 20.78
N LYS A 417 -25.92 6.04 19.97
CA LYS A 417 -25.94 6.25 18.51
C LYS A 417 -25.69 7.70 18.14
N LYS A 418 -26.36 8.63 18.83
CA LYS A 418 -26.18 10.07 18.60
C LYS A 418 -24.77 10.57 18.93
N VAL A 419 -24.11 10.03 19.95
CA VAL A 419 -22.78 10.51 20.38
C VAL A 419 -21.67 9.88 19.54
N THR A 420 -21.79 8.59 19.21
CA THR A 420 -20.81 7.86 18.41
C THR A 420 -20.99 8.04 16.90
N ASN A 421 -22.18 8.49 16.46
CA ASN A 421 -22.60 8.52 15.06
C ASN A 421 -22.41 7.16 14.39
N CYS A 422 -22.76 6.08 15.10
CA CYS A 422 -22.61 4.69 14.64
C CYS A 422 -21.18 4.30 14.19
N VAL A 423 -20.15 5.00 14.64
CA VAL A 423 -18.74 4.68 14.34
C VAL A 423 -18.20 3.65 15.33
N PRO A 424 -17.71 2.48 14.88
CA PRO A 424 -17.21 1.41 15.76
C PRO A 424 -16.14 1.86 16.74
N ARG A 425 -15.13 2.61 16.29
CA ARG A 425 -14.09 3.12 17.20
C ARG A 425 -14.65 3.99 18.32
N GLU A 426 -15.60 4.88 18.01
CA GLU A 426 -16.20 5.74 19.03
C GLU A 426 -17.04 4.94 20.03
N LEU A 427 -17.65 3.84 19.57
CA LEU A 427 -18.35 2.89 20.45
C LEU A 427 -17.39 2.16 21.40
N ILE A 428 -16.23 1.69 20.92
CA ILE A 428 -15.20 1.07 21.76
C ILE A 428 -14.70 2.06 22.81
N TYR A 429 -14.37 3.30 22.42
CA TYR A 429 -13.95 4.33 23.39
C TYR A 429 -15.02 4.62 24.44
N LEU A 430 -16.29 4.66 24.05
CA LEU A 430 -17.38 4.86 24.99
C LEU A 430 -17.53 3.66 25.93
N ALA A 431 -17.47 2.42 25.42
CA ALA A 431 -17.57 1.21 26.21
C ALA A 431 -16.45 1.14 27.27
N GLU A 432 -15.21 1.45 26.88
CA GLU A 432 -14.09 1.56 27.82
C GLU A 432 -14.31 2.63 28.90
N TYR A 433 -14.83 3.80 28.51
CA TYR A 433 -15.14 4.88 29.45
C TYR A 433 -16.21 4.48 30.46
N VAL A 434 -17.26 3.80 30.00
CA VAL A 434 -18.35 3.29 30.84
C VAL A 434 -17.81 2.24 31.82
N ASN A 435 -16.98 1.31 31.35
CA ASN A 435 -16.39 0.25 32.20
C ASN A 435 -15.48 0.83 33.30
N LYS A 436 -14.72 1.89 33.00
CA LYS A 436 -13.89 2.60 34.00
C LYS A 436 -14.71 3.34 35.06
N SER A 437 -15.96 3.66 34.77
CA SER A 437 -16.83 4.44 35.66
C SER A 437 -17.52 3.58 36.74
N SER A 438 -17.23 2.27 36.79
CA SER A 438 -17.76 1.31 37.79
C SER A 438 -19.29 1.34 37.97
N ILE A 439 -20.03 1.57 36.88
CA ILE A 439 -21.49 1.69 36.91
C ILE A 439 -22.10 0.29 36.97
N THR A 440 -22.61 -0.10 38.14
CA THR A 440 -23.23 -1.42 38.38
C THR A 440 -24.76 -1.40 38.37
N SER A 441 -25.40 -0.23 38.47
CA SER A 441 -26.87 -0.08 38.44
C SER A 441 -27.33 1.05 37.49
N ILE A 442 -28.35 0.75 36.68
CA ILE A 442 -28.82 1.58 35.57
C ILE A 442 -29.88 2.57 36.09
N ASP A 443 -29.44 3.71 36.59
CA ASP A 443 -30.25 4.92 36.45
C ASP A 443 -29.93 5.57 35.09
N VAL A 444 -30.96 5.71 34.26
CA VAL A 444 -30.86 6.30 32.91
C VAL A 444 -30.33 7.73 32.98
N ASN A 445 -30.66 8.48 34.05
CA ASN A 445 -30.17 9.86 34.21
C ASN A 445 -28.67 9.88 34.54
N THR A 446 -28.23 9.00 35.43
CA THR A 446 -26.80 8.78 35.73
C THR A 446 -26.03 8.39 34.46
N PHE A 447 -26.55 7.48 33.64
CA PHE A 447 -25.90 7.12 32.37
C PHE A 447 -25.81 8.30 31.39
N LYS A 448 -26.87 9.12 31.30
CA LYS A 448 -26.85 10.34 30.47
C LYS A 448 -25.76 11.32 30.90
N GLN A 449 -25.51 11.45 32.20
CA GLN A 449 -24.41 12.27 32.73
C GLN A 449 -23.05 11.70 32.35
N VAL A 450 -22.88 10.37 32.44
CA VAL A 450 -21.64 9.68 32.06
C VAL A 450 -21.33 9.86 30.57
N VAL A 451 -22.33 9.67 29.70
CA VAL A 451 -22.15 9.92 28.26
C VAL A 451 -21.83 11.39 27.97
N LYS A 452 -22.41 12.32 28.74
CA LYS A 452 -22.05 13.74 28.62
C LYS A 452 -20.60 13.99 29.03
N GLY A 453 -20.14 13.39 30.13
CA GLY A 453 -18.74 13.46 30.57
C GLY A 453 -17.77 12.88 29.52
N PHE A 454 -18.13 11.74 28.92
CA PHE A 454 -17.39 11.18 27.79
C PHE A 454 -17.36 12.15 26.61
N GLU A 455 -18.52 12.70 26.22
CA GLU A 455 -18.62 13.64 25.10
C GLU A 455 -17.73 14.87 25.33
N ASP A 456 -17.79 15.48 26.52
CA ASP A 456 -17.00 16.65 26.88
C ASP A 456 -15.48 16.33 26.85
N GLN A 457 -15.06 15.20 27.44
CA GLN A 457 -13.65 14.78 27.38
C GLN A 457 -13.18 14.48 25.95
N ARG A 458 -14.04 13.88 25.10
CA ARG A 458 -13.72 13.62 23.69
C ARG A 458 -13.63 14.93 22.91
N VAL A 459 -14.50 15.90 23.17
CA VAL A 459 -14.47 17.24 22.55
C VAL A 459 -13.13 17.91 22.82
N ASP A 460 -12.68 17.94 24.08
CA ASP A 460 -11.44 18.61 24.44
C ASP A 460 -10.21 17.96 23.77
N LYS A 461 -10.16 16.61 23.75
CA LYS A 461 -9.12 15.87 23.02
C LYS A 461 -9.11 16.20 21.53
N ILE A 462 -10.26 16.22 20.88
CA ILE A 462 -10.36 16.51 19.44
C ILE A 462 -9.99 17.98 19.17
N LEU A 463 -10.41 18.91 20.03
CA LEU A 463 -10.10 20.32 19.88
C LEU A 463 -8.58 20.55 19.92
N ILE A 464 -7.86 19.91 20.84
CA ILE A 464 -6.40 19.97 20.92
C ILE A 464 -5.75 19.47 19.61
N ILE A 465 -6.23 18.34 19.08
CA ILE A 465 -5.72 17.77 17.81
C ILE A 465 -5.95 18.75 16.65
N ALA A 466 -7.17 19.31 16.53
CA ALA A 466 -7.53 20.24 15.47
C ALA A 466 -6.76 21.57 15.58
N GLN A 467 -6.56 22.09 16.79
CA GLN A 467 -5.76 23.29 17.04
C GLN A 467 -4.30 23.09 16.69
N LYS A 468 -3.72 21.96 17.11
CA LYS A 468 -2.34 21.60 16.75
C LYS A 468 -2.17 21.58 15.24
N TYR A 469 -3.05 20.86 14.52
CA TYR A 469 -3.03 20.85 13.05
C TYR A 469 -3.09 22.26 12.45
N TYR A 470 -4.03 23.10 12.88
CA TYR A 470 -4.18 24.45 12.34
C TYR A 470 -2.97 25.35 12.60
N ASN A 471 -2.31 25.19 13.75
CA ASN A 471 -1.12 25.95 14.09
C ASN A 471 0.08 25.56 13.20
N ASP A 472 0.17 24.28 12.85
CA ASP A 472 1.29 23.70 12.10
C ASP A 472 1.20 23.92 10.57
N ILE A 473 0.02 24.27 10.02
CA ILE A 473 -0.16 24.46 8.58
C ILE A 473 0.21 25.89 8.07
N PRO A 474 0.67 26.03 6.82
CA PRO A 474 1.02 27.34 6.24
C PRO A 474 -0.21 28.24 5.99
N LYS A 475 0.00 29.56 5.85
CA LYS A 475 -1.08 30.57 5.76
C LYS A 475 -2.11 30.32 4.65
N ASN A 476 -1.67 29.84 3.48
CA ASN A 476 -2.56 29.49 2.36
C ASN A 476 -3.50 28.32 2.72
N GLU A 477 -2.98 27.29 3.40
CA GLU A 477 -3.78 26.15 3.86
C GLU A 477 -4.73 26.53 5.01
N LYS A 478 -4.39 27.52 5.85
CA LYS A 478 -5.32 28.06 6.86
C LYS A 478 -6.59 28.63 6.23
N ASN A 479 -6.46 29.39 5.14
CA ASN A 479 -7.61 29.92 4.41
C ASN A 479 -8.47 28.81 3.80
N ARG A 480 -7.84 27.80 3.19
CA ARG A 480 -8.53 26.63 2.65
C ARG A 480 -9.26 25.86 3.76
N TYR A 481 -8.61 25.64 4.89
CA TYR A 481 -9.19 24.97 6.05
C TYR A 481 -10.41 25.72 6.60
N TYR A 482 -10.33 27.05 6.73
CA TYR A 482 -11.46 27.88 7.10
C TYR A 482 -12.63 27.75 6.11
N ALA A 483 -12.35 27.81 4.80
CA ALA A 483 -13.36 27.64 3.77
C ALA A 483 -13.99 26.24 3.79
N ALA A 484 -13.19 25.19 4.02
CA ALA A 484 -13.65 23.81 4.18
C ALA A 484 -14.60 23.66 5.37
N LEU A 485 -14.23 24.15 6.56
CA LEU A 485 -15.10 24.18 7.73
C LEU A 485 -16.37 25.00 7.49
N THR A 486 -16.25 26.15 6.83
CA THR A 486 -17.40 26.99 6.47
C THR A 486 -18.38 26.22 5.58
N SER A 487 -17.89 25.56 4.53
CA SER A 487 -18.74 24.76 3.63
C SER A 487 -19.40 23.57 4.32
N MET A 488 -18.76 22.99 5.34
CA MET A 488 -19.28 21.88 6.11
C MET A 488 -20.42 22.30 7.05
N PHE A 489 -20.36 23.50 7.63
CA PHE A 489 -21.37 23.99 8.58
C PHE A 489 -22.44 24.89 7.95
N VAL A 490 -22.22 25.39 6.73
CA VAL A 490 -23.14 26.30 6.04
C VAL A 490 -23.68 25.63 4.76
N PRO A 491 -24.91 25.09 4.79
CA PRO A 491 -25.46 24.30 3.68
C PRO A 491 -25.56 25.01 2.33
N SER A 492 -25.59 26.35 2.31
CA SER A 492 -25.66 27.13 1.08
C SER A 492 -24.33 27.28 0.35
N ILE A 493 -23.23 26.81 0.92
CA ILE A 493 -21.88 26.97 0.37
C ILE A 493 -21.46 25.64 -0.26
N PRO A 494 -20.96 25.64 -1.51
CA PRO A 494 -20.46 24.42 -2.15
C PRO A 494 -19.36 23.75 -1.32
N PRO A 495 -19.30 22.40 -1.28
CA PRO A 495 -18.28 21.68 -0.53
C PRO A 495 -16.86 22.12 -0.94
N VAL A 496 -16.07 22.54 0.03
CA VAL A 496 -14.65 22.84 -0.15
C VAL A 496 -13.84 21.68 0.40
N GLN A 497 -12.95 21.15 -0.45
CA GLN A 497 -12.15 19.98 -0.13
C GLN A 497 -11.13 20.26 0.97
N PHE A 498 -11.10 19.41 2.00
CA PHE A 498 -10.04 19.35 3.01
C PHE A 498 -8.72 18.80 2.44
N GLU A 499 -7.62 19.33 2.96
CA GLU A 499 -6.27 18.82 2.69
C GLU A 499 -6.06 17.43 3.33
N TRP A 500 -5.16 16.63 2.77
CA TRP A 500 -5.05 15.22 3.13
C TRP A 500 -4.60 15.00 4.57
N LYS A 501 -3.65 15.80 5.08
CA LYS A 501 -3.19 15.68 6.48
C LYS A 501 -4.32 15.94 7.48
N PHE A 502 -5.31 16.77 7.13
CA PHE A 502 -6.48 16.96 7.97
C PHE A 502 -7.39 15.74 7.99
N LEU A 503 -7.61 15.14 6.82
CA LEU A 503 -8.42 13.92 6.69
C LEU A 503 -7.81 12.76 7.51
N ASP A 504 -6.48 12.72 7.58
CA ASP A 504 -5.74 11.71 8.34
C ASP A 504 -5.92 11.86 9.87
N LEU A 505 -6.40 13.02 10.35
CA LEU A 505 -6.80 13.17 11.75
C LEU A 505 -8.02 12.33 12.12
N GLY A 506 -8.75 11.82 11.12
CA GLY A 506 -9.91 10.94 11.33
C GLY A 506 -11.10 11.62 12.03
N LEU A 507 -11.20 12.95 11.91
CA LEU A 507 -12.23 13.79 12.54
C LEU A 507 -13.48 13.99 11.67
N ILE A 508 -13.37 13.69 10.39
CA ILE A 508 -14.46 13.78 9.41
C ILE A 508 -14.49 12.52 8.56
N TYR A 509 -15.67 12.17 8.05
CA TYR A 509 -15.83 11.13 7.03
C TYR A 509 -16.35 11.73 5.73
N GLN A 510 -16.12 11.01 4.65
CA GLN A 510 -16.58 11.37 3.30
C GLN A 510 -17.68 10.42 2.86
N TYR A 511 -18.61 10.94 2.08
CA TYR A 511 -19.50 10.12 1.26
C TYR A 511 -19.72 10.82 -0.08
N LYS A 512 -20.11 10.06 -1.11
CA LYS A 512 -20.34 10.56 -2.46
C LYS A 512 -21.82 10.39 -2.82
N ASP A 513 -22.47 11.51 -3.13
CA ASP A 513 -23.82 11.57 -3.71
C ASP A 513 -23.83 12.61 -4.84
N ASN A 514 -23.44 12.17 -6.05
CA ASN A 514 -23.00 13.00 -7.20
C ASN A 514 -21.77 13.89 -6.94
N VAL A 515 -21.68 14.49 -5.76
CA VAL A 515 -20.57 15.30 -5.25
C VAL A 515 -20.03 14.66 -3.97
N ILE A 516 -18.77 14.94 -3.62
CA ILE A 516 -18.18 14.48 -2.35
C ILE A 516 -18.61 15.43 -1.25
N HIS A 517 -19.21 14.87 -0.19
CA HIS A 517 -19.59 15.59 1.02
C HIS A 517 -18.65 15.26 2.17
N TYR A 518 -18.49 16.23 3.08
CA TYR A 518 -17.67 16.11 4.27
C TYR A 518 -18.55 16.29 5.50
N HIS A 519 -18.50 15.32 6.41
CA HIS A 519 -19.31 15.33 7.62
C HIS A 519 -18.46 15.10 8.86
N PRO A 520 -18.73 15.78 9.98
CA PRO A 520 -18.09 15.46 11.25
C PRO A 520 -18.26 13.97 11.56
N LEU A 521 -17.19 13.32 12.00
CA LEU A 521 -17.20 11.89 12.30
C LEU A 521 -18.29 11.53 13.30
N CYS A 522 -18.38 12.31 14.39
CA CYS A 522 -19.31 12.09 15.48
C CYS A 522 -19.68 13.43 16.14
N ARG A 523 -20.59 13.41 17.11
CA ARG A 523 -21.05 14.64 17.77
C ARG A 523 -19.93 15.37 18.51
N SER A 524 -18.99 14.64 19.12
CA SER A 524 -17.82 15.24 19.75
C SER A 524 -16.92 15.95 18.73
N ALA A 525 -16.71 15.35 17.56
CA ALA A 525 -15.97 15.99 16.48
C ALA A 525 -16.70 17.24 15.96
N GLN A 526 -18.02 17.17 15.77
CA GLN A 526 -18.84 18.32 15.35
C GLN A 526 -18.68 19.49 16.32
N LYS A 527 -18.84 19.26 17.63
CA LYS A 527 -18.70 20.30 18.66
C LYS A 527 -17.29 20.89 18.68
N ALA A 528 -16.26 20.06 18.61
CA ALA A 528 -14.86 20.51 18.63
C ALA A 528 -14.52 21.34 17.39
N LEU A 529 -14.90 20.87 16.20
CA LEU A 529 -14.66 21.59 14.95
C LEU A 529 -15.48 22.88 14.85
N LEU A 530 -16.69 22.93 15.45
CA LEU A 530 -17.46 24.17 15.54
C LEU A 530 -16.82 25.17 16.52
N LYS A 531 -16.32 24.70 17.68
CA LYS A 531 -15.51 25.54 18.60
C LYS A 531 -14.29 26.12 17.88
N MET A 532 -13.60 25.30 17.08
CA MET A 532 -12.48 25.74 16.26
C MET A 532 -12.91 26.79 15.23
N TYR A 533 -14.00 26.54 14.49
CA TYR A 533 -14.55 27.48 13.51
C TYR A 533 -14.90 28.84 14.12
N MET A 534 -15.50 28.84 15.32
CA MET A 534 -15.86 30.05 16.05
C MET A 534 -14.67 30.80 16.64
N SER A 535 -13.50 30.17 16.75
CA SER A 535 -12.28 30.80 17.29
C SER A 535 -11.50 31.61 16.25
N PHE A 536 -11.83 31.46 14.96
CA PHE A 536 -11.15 32.20 13.90
C PHE A 536 -11.61 33.64 13.84
N ASP A 537 -10.65 34.55 13.68
CA ASP A 537 -10.94 35.93 13.30
C ASP A 537 -11.69 35.93 11.97
N LEU A 538 -12.83 36.62 11.95
CA LEU A 538 -13.64 36.73 10.74
C LEU A 538 -12.80 37.33 9.61
N PRO A 539 -12.69 36.65 8.46
CA PRO A 539 -12.10 37.23 7.26
C PRO A 539 -12.75 38.58 6.95
N GLU A 540 -11.96 39.62 6.62
CA GLU A 540 -12.45 41.00 6.44
C GLU A 540 -13.60 41.11 5.42
N ASN A 541 -13.59 40.25 4.41
CA ASN A 541 -14.63 40.11 3.38
C ASN A 541 -15.98 39.57 3.89
N ILE A 542 -16.02 38.90 5.04
CA ILE A 542 -17.26 38.37 5.66
C ILE A 542 -17.86 39.35 6.68
N ARG A 543 -17.03 40.19 7.33
CA ARG A 543 -17.50 41.25 8.25
C ARG A 543 -18.49 42.21 7.60
N ASN A 544 -18.39 42.41 6.28
CA ASN A 544 -19.19 43.36 5.53
C ASN A 544 -20.50 42.79 4.95
N HIS A 545 -20.84 41.52 5.20
CA HIS A 545 -22.07 40.89 4.69
C HIS A 545 -23.17 40.77 5.77
N PRO A 546 -24.31 41.51 5.66
CA PRO A 546 -25.34 41.55 6.70
C PRO A 546 -26.05 40.21 6.96
N GLY A 547 -26.01 39.26 6.02
CA GLY A 547 -26.63 37.94 6.17
C GLY A 547 -25.88 36.96 7.08
N TYR A 548 -24.63 37.25 7.45
CA TYR A 548 -23.78 36.32 8.21
C TYR A 548 -24.05 36.34 9.72
N ILE A 549 -24.30 37.52 10.30
CA ILE A 549 -24.57 37.69 11.75
C ILE A 549 -25.87 36.95 12.15
N ILE A 550 -26.90 37.00 11.29
CA ILE A 550 -28.16 36.28 11.51
C ILE A 550 -27.98 34.75 11.38
N ARG A 551 -27.08 34.28 10.52
CA ARG A 551 -26.82 32.84 10.31
C ARG A 551 -25.98 32.21 11.44
N MET A 552 -25.01 32.92 12.00
CA MET A 552 -24.24 32.46 13.17
C MET A 552 -25.13 32.25 14.40
N SER A 553 -26.15 33.10 14.59
CA SER A 553 -27.13 32.95 15.69
C SER A 553 -28.02 31.70 15.57
N ARG A 554 -28.18 31.13 14.35
CA ARG A 554 -28.92 29.88 14.10
C ARG A 554 -28.05 28.63 14.26
N LEU A 555 -26.74 28.72 14.04
CA LEU A 555 -25.80 27.60 14.27
C LEU A 555 -25.49 27.36 15.75
N GLN A 556 -25.77 28.33 16.62
CA GLN A 556 -25.63 28.24 18.08
C GLN A 556 -26.85 27.64 18.80
N ARG A 557 -28.00 27.49 18.12
CA ARG A 557 -29.21 26.83 18.62
C ARG A 557 -29.27 25.40 18.07
#